data_AF-A0A9N9EBY5-F1
#
_entry.id   AF-A0A9N9EBY5-F1
#
_cell.length_a   1.000
_cell.length_b   1.000
_cell.length_c   1.000
_cell.angle_alpha   90.00
_cell.angle_beta   90.00
_cell.angle_gamma   90.00
#
_symmetry.space_group_name_H-M   'P 1'
#
loop_
_entity.id
_entity.type
_entity.pdbx_description
1 polymer ?
#
loop_
_entity_poly.entity_id
_entity_poly.type
_entity_poly.pdbx_seq_one_letter_code
_entity_poly.pdbx_strand_id
1 'polypeptide(L)'
;MAKIATSFVNRYQLTPQTSLPQLSSYIEELASKLSDGKTKEQARKARDQAKRRFQQLGLSKEQADTLIPIRAPGRHVGERDPIKVIAQYIIKNNLSPEEINGIAYDLASSAPTT
;
A
#
# COMPACT_ATOMS: atom_id res chain seq x y z
N MET A 1 -15.79 10.99 -9.36
CA MET A 1 -14.96 10.12 -8.50
C MET A 1 -15.46 10.04 -7.06
N ALA A 2 -15.91 11.14 -6.45
CA ALA A 2 -16.61 11.10 -5.15
C ALA A 2 -17.78 10.10 -5.12
N LYS A 3 -18.53 9.99 -6.23
CA LYS A 3 -19.59 8.97 -6.40
C LYS A 3 -19.08 7.52 -6.31
N ILE A 4 -17.89 7.21 -6.84
CA ILE A 4 -17.30 5.87 -6.78
C ILE A 4 -16.98 5.53 -5.32
N ALA A 5 -16.27 6.41 -4.62
CA ALA A 5 -15.94 6.21 -3.21
C ALA A 5 -17.20 6.06 -2.33
N THR A 6 -18.20 6.93 -2.51
CA THR A 6 -19.47 6.83 -1.79
C THR A 6 -20.23 5.55 -2.12
N SER A 7 -20.31 5.14 -3.39
CA SER A 7 -20.93 3.86 -3.76
C SER A 7 -20.20 2.66 -3.17
N PHE A 8 -18.87 2.76 -3.01
CA PHE A 8 -18.03 1.70 -2.49
C PHE A 8 -18.25 1.52 -0.98
N VAL A 9 -18.27 2.63 -0.24
CA VAL A 9 -18.63 2.63 1.20
C VAL A 9 -20.02 2.05 1.42
N ASN A 10 -21.00 2.47 0.62
CA ASN A 10 -22.37 1.98 0.78
C ASN A 10 -22.51 0.49 0.40
N ARG A 11 -21.87 0.05 -0.69
CA ARG A 11 -21.93 -1.34 -1.15
C ARG A 11 -21.33 -2.30 -0.11
N TYR A 12 -20.19 -1.95 0.47
CA TYR A 12 -19.47 -2.80 1.41
C TYR A 12 -19.72 -2.44 2.88
N GLN A 13 -20.65 -1.51 3.14
CA GLN A 13 -20.97 -1.00 4.47
C GLN A 13 -19.70 -0.65 5.26
N LEU A 14 -18.76 0.05 4.62
CA LEU A 14 -17.49 0.39 5.23
C LEU A 14 -17.73 1.38 6.37
N THR A 15 -17.21 1.05 7.55
CA THR A 15 -17.31 1.90 8.74
C THR A 15 -15.92 2.12 9.32
N PRO A 16 -15.76 3.07 10.27
CA PRO A 16 -14.50 3.23 11.00
C PRO A 16 -14.07 1.96 11.75
N GLN A 17 -14.99 1.03 12.01
CA GLN A 17 -14.69 -0.26 12.66
C GLN A 17 -14.17 -1.32 11.69
N THR A 18 -14.25 -1.10 10.37
CA THR A 18 -13.76 -2.06 9.39
C THR A 18 -12.23 -2.22 9.50
N SER A 19 -11.79 -3.48 9.61
CA SER A 19 -10.37 -3.80 9.80
C SER A 19 -9.55 -3.54 8.53
N LEU A 20 -8.27 -3.19 8.70
CA LEU A 20 -7.35 -2.98 7.58
C LEU A 20 -7.19 -4.21 6.65
N PRO A 21 -7.13 -5.46 7.16
CA PRO A 21 -7.09 -6.64 6.30
C PRO A 21 -8.34 -6.77 5.41
N GLN A 22 -9.52 -6.48 5.98
CA GLN A 22 -10.76 -6.50 5.21
C GLN A 22 -10.74 -5.42 4.12
N LEU A 23 -10.31 -4.19 4.44
CA LEU A 23 -10.14 -3.12 3.45
C LEU A 23 -9.14 -3.49 2.35
N SER A 24 -8.08 -4.23 2.70
CA SER A 24 -7.04 -4.64 1.74
C SER A 24 -7.57 -5.57 0.66
N SER A 25 -8.59 -6.38 0.97
CA SER A 25 -9.24 -7.26 -0.01
C SER A 25 -9.92 -6.51 -1.16
N TYR A 26 -10.24 -5.22 -0.97
CA TYR A 26 -10.96 -4.41 -1.95
C TYR A 26 -10.07 -3.52 -2.81
N ILE A 27 -8.74 -3.52 -2.57
CA ILE A 27 -7.80 -2.61 -3.22
C ILE A 27 -7.84 -2.77 -4.75
N GLU A 28 -7.84 -4.00 -5.25
CA GLU A 28 -7.78 -4.27 -6.69
C GLU A 28 -9.06 -3.83 -7.41
N GLU A 29 -10.23 -4.16 -6.87
CA GLU A 29 -11.53 -3.74 -7.43
C GLU A 29 -11.62 -2.21 -7.47
N LEU A 30 -11.25 -1.54 -6.38
CA LEU A 30 -11.28 -0.09 -6.30
C LEU A 30 -10.27 0.54 -7.28
N ALA A 31 -9.05 0.00 -7.36
CA ALA A 31 -8.01 0.49 -8.27
C ALA A 31 -8.44 0.35 -9.73
N SER A 32 -9.09 -0.76 -10.09
CA SER A 32 -9.66 -0.98 -11.41
C SER A 32 -10.73 0.08 -11.73
N LYS A 33 -11.73 0.26 -10.86
CA LYS A 33 -12.79 1.26 -11.05
C LYS A 33 -12.26 2.70 -11.14
N LEU A 34 -11.23 3.03 -10.37
CA LEU A 34 -10.62 4.36 -10.40
C LEU A 34 -9.80 4.58 -11.67
N SER A 35 -9.20 3.54 -12.24
CA SER A 35 -8.30 3.64 -13.41
C SER A 35 -8.98 3.33 -14.74
N ASP A 36 -10.22 2.79 -14.72
CA ASP A 36 -10.96 2.38 -15.91
C ASP A 36 -11.08 3.48 -16.95
N GLY A 37 -10.61 3.21 -18.18
CA GLY A 37 -10.59 4.13 -19.31
C GLY A 37 -9.76 5.41 -19.14
N LYS A 38 -8.85 5.48 -18.15
CA LYS A 38 -8.14 6.71 -17.79
C LYS A 38 -6.65 6.66 -18.05
N THR A 39 -6.10 7.82 -18.41
CA THR A 39 -4.64 8.04 -18.38
C THR A 39 -4.10 7.98 -16.95
N LYS A 40 -2.79 7.77 -16.81
CA LYS A 40 -2.11 7.69 -15.52
C LYS A 40 -2.35 8.93 -14.64
N GLU A 41 -2.34 10.12 -15.23
CA GLU A 41 -2.55 11.38 -14.52
C GLU A 41 -4.01 11.53 -14.04
N GLN A 42 -4.97 11.14 -14.88
CA GLN A 42 -6.40 11.13 -14.50
C GLN A 42 -6.68 10.10 -13.40
N ALA A 43 -6.06 8.92 -13.47
CA ALA A 43 -6.16 7.90 -12.43
C ALA A 43 -5.57 8.39 -11.10
N ARG A 44 -4.44 9.10 -11.13
CA ARG A 44 -3.85 9.73 -9.94
C ARG A 44 -4.80 10.74 -9.29
N LYS A 45 -5.33 11.68 -10.07
CA LYS A 45 -6.31 12.67 -9.58
C LYS A 45 -7.58 11.99 -9.04
N ALA A 46 -8.04 10.90 -9.67
CA ALA A 46 -9.19 10.14 -9.21
C ALA A 46 -8.95 9.47 -7.85
N ARG A 47 -7.75 8.89 -7.65
CA ARG A 47 -7.31 8.31 -6.38
C ARG A 47 -7.26 9.36 -5.27
N ASP A 48 -6.66 10.52 -5.53
CA ASP A 48 -6.57 11.60 -4.55
C ASP A 48 -7.96 12.10 -4.12
N GLN A 49 -8.88 12.26 -5.08
CA GLN A 49 -10.26 12.64 -4.79
C GLN A 49 -11.01 11.57 -3.98
N ALA A 50 -10.86 10.31 -4.33
CA ALA A 50 -11.51 9.21 -3.61
C ALA A 50 -10.98 9.08 -2.17
N LYS A 51 -9.67 9.28 -1.96
CA LYS A 51 -9.05 9.26 -0.63
C LYS A 51 -9.60 10.35 0.28
N ARG A 52 -9.70 11.58 -0.24
CA ARG A 52 -10.35 12.70 0.48
C ARG A 52 -11.81 12.37 0.78
N ARG A 53 -12.52 11.73 -0.14
CA ARG A 53 -13.92 11.34 0.06
C ARG A 53 -14.10 10.27 1.13
N PHE A 54 -13.23 9.27 1.21
CA PHE A 54 -13.28 8.27 2.30
C PHE A 54 -13.12 8.92 3.67
N GLN A 55 -12.19 9.87 3.80
CA GLN A 55 -12.02 10.63 5.04
C GLN A 55 -13.26 11.46 5.40
N GLN A 56 -13.91 12.09 4.41
CA GLN A 56 -15.19 12.79 4.62
C GLN A 56 -16.34 11.86 5.02
N LEU A 57 -16.27 10.57 4.65
CA LEU A 57 -17.25 9.55 5.01
C LEU A 57 -16.95 8.90 6.37
N GLY A 58 -15.96 9.41 7.11
CA GLY A 58 -15.62 8.98 8.46
C GLY A 58 -14.52 7.92 8.55
N LEU A 59 -14.00 7.40 7.43
CA LEU A 59 -12.84 6.50 7.48
C LEU A 59 -11.60 7.24 7.97
N SER A 60 -10.77 6.56 8.76
CA SER A 60 -9.50 7.12 9.21
C SER A 60 -8.55 7.35 8.02
N LYS A 61 -7.54 8.20 8.24
CA LYS A 61 -6.49 8.42 7.24
C LYS A 61 -5.82 7.08 6.85
N GLU A 62 -5.53 6.24 7.83
CA GLU A 62 -4.92 4.93 7.63
C GLU A 62 -5.81 4.00 6.81
N GLN A 63 -7.11 3.94 7.10
CA GLN A 63 -8.07 3.15 6.31
C GLN A 63 -8.17 3.63 4.86
N ALA A 64 -8.19 4.96 4.65
CA ALA A 64 -8.20 5.54 3.32
C ALA A 64 -6.88 5.29 2.56
N ASP A 65 -5.74 5.28 3.27
CA ASP A 65 -4.43 4.90 2.76
C ASP A 65 -4.35 3.41 2.39
N THR A 66 -4.98 2.53 3.17
CA THR A 66 -5.10 1.10 2.85
C THR A 66 -5.91 0.87 1.58
N LEU A 67 -7.08 1.52 1.43
CA LEU A 67 -7.91 1.39 0.24
C LEU A 67 -7.27 1.98 -1.02
N ILE A 68 -6.56 3.11 -0.87
CA ILE A 68 -5.90 3.82 -1.96
C ILE A 68 -4.43 3.98 -1.62
N PRO A 69 -3.63 2.93 -1.84
CA PRO A 69 -2.21 3.01 -1.58
C PRO A 69 -1.55 4.04 -2.51
N ILE A 70 -0.58 4.77 -1.95
CA ILE A 70 0.23 5.78 -2.66
C ILE A 70 0.94 5.17 -3.88
N ARG A 71 1.22 3.86 -3.83
CA ARG A 71 1.74 3.06 -4.94
C ARG A 71 0.63 2.17 -5.49
N ALA A 72 0.50 2.08 -6.81
CA ALA A 72 -0.50 1.21 -7.44
C ALA A 72 -0.36 -0.25 -6.95
N PRO A 73 -1.47 -0.98 -6.75
CA PRO A 73 -1.40 -2.44 -6.58
C PRO A 73 -0.74 -3.02 -7.84
N GLY A 74 0.31 -3.83 -7.66
CA GLY A 74 1.25 -4.22 -8.73
C GLY A 74 2.62 -3.53 -8.65
N ARG A 75 2.75 -2.43 -7.89
CA ARG A 75 4.05 -1.94 -7.36
C ARG A 75 4.27 -2.36 -5.90
N HIS A 76 3.42 -3.24 -5.37
CA HIS A 76 3.93 -4.22 -4.41
C HIS A 76 4.85 -5.13 -5.21
N VAL A 77 6.08 -4.68 -5.41
CA VAL A 77 7.12 -5.60 -5.75
C VAL A 77 7.36 -6.37 -4.46
N GLY A 78 6.63 -7.48 -4.29
CA GLY A 78 6.98 -8.49 -3.29
C GLY A 78 8.43 -8.92 -3.41
N GLU A 79 9.05 -8.68 -4.58
CA GLU A 79 10.47 -8.92 -4.91
C GLU A 79 11.43 -7.71 -4.77
N ARG A 80 11.01 -6.47 -4.47
CA ARG A 80 11.93 -5.29 -4.50
C ARG A 80 11.74 -4.30 -3.35
N ASP A 81 11.29 -4.75 -2.19
CA ASP A 81 11.60 -4.02 -0.97
C ASP A 81 12.73 -4.76 -0.26
N PRO A 82 14.00 -4.47 -0.60
CA PRO A 82 15.14 -5.16 -0.01
C PRO A 82 15.13 -5.06 1.51
N ILE A 83 14.61 -3.96 2.08
CA ILE A 83 14.47 -3.78 3.52
C ILE A 83 13.46 -4.78 4.09
N LYS A 84 12.28 -4.91 3.46
CA LYS A 84 11.26 -5.88 3.89
C LYS A 84 11.74 -7.34 3.77
N VAL A 85 12.44 -7.68 2.69
CA VAL A 85 13.00 -9.03 2.48
C VAL A 85 14.04 -9.35 3.55
N ILE A 86 14.96 -8.43 3.82
CA ILE A 86 15.98 -8.59 4.87
C ILE A 86 15.31 -8.69 6.25
N ALA A 87 14.31 -7.86 6.54
CA ALA A 87 13.59 -7.92 7.82
C ALA A 87 12.87 -9.27 8.02
N GLN A 88 12.24 -9.82 6.97
CA GLN A 88 11.64 -11.15 7.03
C GLN A 88 12.69 -12.25 7.21
N TYR A 89 13.84 -12.14 6.56
CA TYR A 89 14.95 -13.08 6.71
C TYR A 89 15.51 -13.09 8.14
N ILE A 90 15.68 -11.91 8.75
CA ILE A 90 16.12 -11.77 10.15
C ILE A 90 15.15 -12.48 11.10
N ILE A 91 13.84 -12.19 10.98
CA ILE A 91 12.82 -12.79 11.85
C ILE A 91 12.75 -14.30 11.66
N LYS A 92 12.76 -14.77 10.40
CA LYS A 92 12.62 -16.19 10.07
C LYS A 92 13.78 -17.04 10.60
N ASN A 93 15.00 -16.50 10.58
CA ASN A 93 16.20 -17.22 11.00
C ASN A 93 16.65 -16.86 12.43
N ASN A 94 15.94 -15.95 13.11
CA ASN A 94 16.25 -15.48 14.46
C ASN A 94 17.72 -15.03 14.61
N LEU A 95 18.19 -14.25 13.64
CA LEU A 95 19.61 -13.87 13.52
C LEU A 95 20.11 -13.06 14.73
N SER A 96 21.36 -13.30 15.12
CA SER A 96 22.03 -12.53 16.16
C SER A 96 22.45 -11.14 15.67
N PRO A 97 22.72 -10.19 16.58
CA PRO A 97 23.26 -8.88 16.21
C PRO A 97 24.55 -8.97 15.37
N GLU A 98 25.41 -9.96 15.62
CA GLU A 98 26.64 -10.18 14.85
C GLU A 98 26.34 -10.58 13.40
N GLU A 99 25.38 -11.49 13.18
CA GLU A 99 24.97 -11.93 11.83
C GLU A 99 24.31 -10.79 11.05
N ILE A 100 23.49 -9.97 11.72
CA ILE A 100 22.87 -8.79 11.12
C ILE A 100 23.92 -7.76 10.71
N ASN A 101 24.94 -7.55 11.55
CA ASN A 101 26.06 -6.63 11.23
C ASN A 101 26.88 -7.12 10.04
N GLY A 102 27.09 -8.43 9.90
CA GLY A 102 27.75 -9.02 8.72
C GLY A 102 26.98 -8.72 7.43
N ILE A 103 25.66 -8.96 7.43
CA ILE A 103 24.79 -8.64 6.29
C ILE A 103 24.87 -7.15 5.94
N ALA A 104 24.85 -6.26 6.94
CA ALA A 104 24.96 -4.82 6.73
C ALA A 104 26.30 -4.41 6.12
N TYR A 105 27.40 -5.01 6.58
CA TYR A 105 28.75 -4.76 6.06
C TYR A 105 28.89 -5.21 4.60
N ASP A 106 28.38 -6.39 4.24
CA ASP A 106 28.43 -6.93 2.88
C ASP A 106 27.60 -6.08 1.90
N LEU A 107 26.44 -5.61 2.34
CA LEU A 107 25.58 -4.68 1.59
C LEU A 107 26.26 -3.34 1.32
N ALA A 108 26.91 -2.78 2.35
CA ALA A 108 27.65 -1.52 2.23
C ALA A 108 28.87 -1.66 1.30
N SER A 109 29.56 -2.81 1.37
CA SER A 109 30.75 -3.10 0.58
C SER A 109 30.44 -3.43 -0.90
N SER A 110 29.24 -3.92 -1.19
CA SER A 110 28.78 -4.24 -2.55
C SER A 110 28.19 -3.05 -3.29
N ALA A 111 28.03 -1.90 -2.62
CA ALA A 111 27.56 -0.68 -3.25
C ALA A 111 28.67 -0.08 -4.14
N PRO A 112 28.38 0.27 -5.42
CA PRO A 112 29.39 0.89 -6.27
C PRO A 112 29.81 2.23 -5.68
N THR A 113 31.11 2.39 -5.43
CA THR A 113 31.70 3.69 -5.10
C THR A 113 31.54 4.60 -6.31
N THR A 114 30.82 5.71 -6.10
CA THR A 114 30.49 6.69 -7.16
C THR A 114 31.59 7.71 -7.32
#